data_AF-A0A7C7AKM3-F1
#
_entry.id   AF-A0A7C7AKM3-F1
#
_cell.length_a   1.000
_cell.length_b   1.000
_cell.length_c   1.000
_cell.angle_alpha   90.00
_cell.angle_beta   90.00
_cell.angle_gamma   90.00
#
_symmetry.space_group_name_H-M   'P 1'
#
loop_
_entity.id
_entity.type
_entity.pdbx_description
1 polymer ?
#
loop_
_entity_poly.entity_id
_entity_poly.type
_entity_poly.pdbx_seq_one_letter_code
_entity_poly.pdbx_strand_id
1 'polypeptide(L)'
;MDFLYEKISYLRGLADGLDVKDNTKEGKLFYALLDVIEEIADGMNDIVEEQDEVSEYLDLLDEDLATVEEELFGDVELYEDDDDYDYYDDDYDFDFDDDYDYDDYDDEFDDEEACECGVDHEDED
;
A
#
# COMPACT_ATOMS: atom_id res chain seq x y z
N MET A 1 7.58 -18.91 -3.56
CA MET A 1 8.56 -18.54 -2.52
C MET A 1 9.54 -19.66 -2.11
N ASP A 2 9.62 -20.75 -2.87
CA ASP A 2 10.27 -22.02 -2.47
C ASP A 2 11.74 -21.88 -2.04
N PHE A 3 12.46 -20.91 -2.62
CA PHE A 3 13.85 -20.62 -2.27
C PHE A 3 14.04 -20.15 -0.82
N LEU A 4 13.06 -19.45 -0.23
CA LEU A 4 13.15 -18.99 1.16
C LEU A 4 13.00 -20.18 2.12
N TYR A 5 12.00 -21.05 1.88
CA TYR A 5 11.82 -22.28 2.66
C TYR A 5 13.00 -23.25 2.53
N GLU A 6 13.61 -23.33 1.35
CA GLU A 6 14.80 -24.14 1.11
C GLU A 6 16.00 -23.63 1.94
N LYS A 7 16.16 -22.31 2.04
CA LYS A 7 17.15 -21.68 2.93
C LYS A 7 16.87 -21.90 4.40
N ILE A 8 15.61 -21.76 4.85
CA ILE A 8 15.22 -22.02 6.24
C ILE A 8 15.48 -23.48 6.60
N SER A 9 15.15 -24.40 5.70
CA SER A 9 15.41 -25.84 5.84
C SER A 9 16.92 -26.14 5.92
N TYR A 10 17.73 -25.46 5.10
CA TYR A 10 19.18 -25.56 5.19
C TYR A 10 19.72 -25.05 6.54
N LEU A 11 19.19 -23.94 7.07
CA LEU A 11 19.58 -23.42 8.37
C LEU A 11 19.18 -24.35 9.52
N ARG A 12 17.99 -24.98 9.47
CA ARG A 12 17.58 -26.04 10.40
C ARG A 12 18.57 -27.21 10.36
N GLY A 13 18.90 -27.71 9.17
CA GLY A 13 19.88 -28.79 9.03
C GLY A 13 21.29 -28.43 9.51
N LEU A 14 21.71 -27.18 9.35
CA LEU A 14 22.98 -26.68 9.87
C LEU A 14 22.98 -26.63 11.40
N ALA A 15 21.87 -26.21 12.01
CA ALA A 15 21.70 -26.16 13.46
C ALA A 15 21.75 -27.57 14.08
N ASP A 16 21.11 -28.55 13.44
CA ASP A 16 21.19 -29.96 13.81
C ASP A 16 22.64 -30.47 13.74
N GLY A 17 23.37 -30.11 12.68
CA GLY A 17 24.77 -30.49 12.50
C GLY A 17 25.73 -29.87 13.52
N LEU A 18 25.36 -28.73 14.11
CA LEU A 18 26.13 -28.04 15.16
C LEU A 18 25.75 -28.49 16.58
N ASP A 19 24.84 -29.47 16.72
CA ASP A 19 24.29 -29.94 18.00
C ASP A 19 23.66 -28.79 18.81
N VAL A 20 22.95 -27.88 18.14
CA VAL A 20 22.20 -26.79 18.79
C VAL A 20 21.02 -27.37 19.56
N LYS A 21 21.18 -27.44 20.88
CA LYS A 21 20.15 -28.01 21.76
C LYS A 21 19.06 -27.00 22.06
N ASP A 22 17.82 -27.41 21.80
CA ASP A 22 16.56 -26.73 22.15
C ASP A 22 16.40 -26.42 23.65
N ASN A 23 17.18 -27.06 24.52
CA ASN A 23 17.13 -26.87 25.96
C ASN A 23 18.11 -25.80 26.50
N THR A 24 19.00 -25.29 25.66
CA THR A 24 19.90 -24.17 26.01
C THR A 24 19.22 -22.83 25.76
N LYS A 25 19.67 -21.76 26.41
CA LYS A 25 19.08 -20.43 26.21
C LYS A 25 19.31 -19.95 24.78
N GLU A 26 20.49 -20.24 24.25
CA GLU A 26 20.94 -19.90 22.91
C GLU A 26 20.16 -20.71 21.86
N GLY A 27 19.96 -22.01 22.07
CA GLY A 27 19.17 -22.84 21.16
C GLY A 27 17.71 -22.42 21.10
N LYS A 28 17.08 -22.11 22.25
CA LYS A 28 15.70 -21.58 22.27
C LYS A 28 15.56 -20.29 21.47
N LEU A 29 16.51 -19.37 21.63
CA LEU A 29 16.52 -18.13 20.86
C LEU A 29 16.68 -18.41 19.36
N PHE A 30 17.54 -19.36 18.99
CA PHE A 30 17.79 -19.71 17.60
C PHE A 30 16.56 -20.34 16.93
N TYR A 31 15.88 -21.27 17.59
CA TYR A 31 14.64 -21.85 17.07
C TYR A 31 13.52 -20.81 16.98
N ALA A 32 13.37 -19.95 17.99
CA ALA A 32 12.40 -18.85 17.91
C ALA A 32 12.69 -17.91 16.74
N LEU A 33 13.97 -17.64 16.43
CA LEU A 33 14.35 -16.85 15.26
C LEU A 33 13.99 -17.57 13.95
N LEU A 34 14.23 -18.88 13.86
CA LEU A 34 13.84 -19.67 12.68
C LEU A 34 12.33 -19.64 12.45
N ASP A 35 11.54 -19.75 13.51
CA ASP A 35 10.08 -19.72 13.43
C ASP A 35 9.60 -18.35 12.93
N VAL A 36 10.15 -17.24 13.46
CA VAL A 36 9.83 -15.89 12.96
C VAL A 36 10.21 -15.71 11.49
N ILE A 37 11.34 -16.28 11.05
CA ILE A 37 11.73 -16.22 9.63
C ILE A 37 10.76 -17.02 8.75
N GLU A 38 10.24 -18.14 9.24
CA GLU A 38 9.22 -18.94 8.55
C GLU A 38 7.90 -18.17 8.44
N GLU A 39 7.45 -17.52 9.50
CA GLU A 39 6.27 -16.63 9.47
C GLU A 39 6.45 -15.47 8.49
N ILE A 40 7.65 -14.88 8.40
CA ILE A 40 7.96 -13.86 7.40
C ILE A 40 7.92 -14.45 5.98
N ALA A 41 8.40 -15.68 5.79
CA ALA A 41 8.36 -16.36 4.49
C ALA A 41 6.92 -16.56 4.02
N ASP A 42 6.05 -17.02 4.93
CA ASP A 42 4.62 -17.23 4.69
C ASP A 42 3.96 -15.91 4.32
N GLY A 43 4.09 -14.88 5.17
CA GLY A 43 3.47 -13.57 4.92
C GLY A 43 3.98 -12.90 3.63
N MET A 44 5.23 -13.12 3.24
CA MET A 44 5.71 -12.63 1.95
C MET A 44 5.14 -13.42 0.76
N ASN A 45 4.82 -14.71 0.91
CA ASN A 45 4.17 -15.47 -0.15
C ASN A 45 2.75 -14.96 -0.37
N ASP A 46 2.01 -14.70 0.71
CA ASP A 46 0.66 -14.12 0.65
C ASP A 46 0.67 -12.76 -0.06
N ILE A 47 1.65 -11.88 0.25
CA ILE A 47 1.79 -10.58 -0.42
C ILE A 47 2.04 -10.73 -1.93
N VAL A 48 2.83 -11.73 -2.34
CA VAL A 48 3.09 -11.96 -3.77
C VAL A 48 1.81 -12.41 -4.48
N GLU A 49 1.02 -13.28 -3.86
CA GLU A 49 -0.26 -13.73 -4.39
C GLU A 49 -1.25 -12.55 -4.52
N GLU A 50 -1.37 -11.71 -3.49
CA GLU A 50 -2.18 -10.49 -3.55
C GLU A 50 -1.68 -9.52 -4.62
N GLN A 51 -0.36 -9.38 -4.80
CA GLN A 51 0.22 -8.53 -5.83
C GLN A 51 -0.13 -9.02 -7.24
N ASP A 52 -0.09 -10.33 -7.46
CA ASP A 52 -0.47 -10.93 -8.74
C ASP A 52 -1.96 -10.66 -9.03
N GLU A 53 -2.85 -10.80 -8.04
CA GLU A 53 -4.27 -10.45 -8.17
C GLU A 53 -4.48 -8.97 -8.50
N VAL A 54 -3.73 -8.06 -7.85
CA VAL A 54 -3.79 -6.63 -8.15
C VAL A 54 -3.30 -6.34 -9.57
N SER A 55 -2.27 -7.04 -10.05
CA SER A 55 -1.80 -6.90 -11.42
C SER A 55 -2.89 -7.26 -12.43
N GLU A 56 -3.62 -8.35 -12.20
CA GLU A 56 -4.76 -8.73 -13.04
C GLU A 56 -5.86 -7.65 -13.04
N TYR A 57 -6.15 -7.06 -11.88
CA TYR A 57 -7.12 -5.97 -11.79
C TYR A 57 -6.67 -4.71 -12.55
N LEU A 58 -5.37 -4.40 -12.54
CA LEU A 58 -4.80 -3.28 -13.30
C LEU A 58 -4.90 -3.52 -14.81
N ASP A 59 -4.67 -4.75 -15.28
CA ASP A 59 -4.83 -5.10 -16.70
C ASP A 59 -6.28 -4.91 -17.16
N LEU A 60 -7.26 -5.28 -16.32
CA LEU A 60 -8.68 -5.04 -16.60
C LEU A 60 -9.01 -3.55 -16.64
N LEU A 61 -8.45 -2.76 -15.72
CA LEU A 61 -8.66 -1.32 -15.69
C LEU A 61 -8.08 -0.65 -16.93
N ASP A 62 -6.92 -1.10 -17.43
CA ASP A 62 -6.31 -0.62 -18.67
C ASP A 62 -7.19 -0.92 -19.89
N GLU A 63 -7.76 -2.13 -19.97
CA GLU A 63 -8.70 -2.51 -21.04
C GLU A 63 -9.97 -1.64 -21.03
N ASP A 64 -10.56 -1.43 -19.85
CA ASP A 64 -11.74 -0.57 -19.69
C ASP A 64 -11.41 0.89 -20.06
N LEU A 65 -10.24 1.40 -19.65
CA LEU A 65 -9.81 2.75 -19.96
C LEU A 65 -9.56 2.92 -21.46
N ALA A 66 -8.90 1.97 -22.12
CA ALA A 66 -8.67 1.99 -23.56
C ALA A 66 -10.00 2.06 -24.34
N THR A 67 -11.04 1.37 -23.85
CA THR A 67 -12.38 1.45 -24.44
C THR A 67 -12.97 2.85 -24.34
N VAL A 68 -12.84 3.50 -23.18
CA VAL A 68 -13.30 4.88 -22.96
C VAL A 68 -12.51 5.87 -23.82
N GLU A 69 -11.20 5.68 -23.93
CA GLU A 69 -10.32 6.50 -24.76
C GLU A 69 -10.69 6.40 -26.25
N GLU A 70 -10.99 5.19 -26.73
CA GLU A 70 -11.46 4.99 -28.11
C GLU A 70 -12.82 5.67 -28.33
N GLU A 71 -13.77 5.58 -27.39
CA GLU A 71 -15.09 6.22 -27.53
C GLU A 71 -15.02 7.76 -27.55
N LEU A 72 -14.13 8.35 -26.75
CA LEU A 72 -14.01 9.81 -26.63
C LEU A 72 -13.03 10.43 -27.62
N PHE A 73 -11.93 9.74 -27.91
CA PHE A 73 -10.79 10.27 -28.66
C PHE A 73 -10.42 9.43 -29.90
N GLY A 74 -11.05 8.27 -30.14
CA GLY A 74 -10.68 7.37 -31.23
C GLY A 74 -10.88 7.92 -32.66
N ASP A 75 -11.78 8.91 -32.81
CA ASP A 75 -11.97 9.65 -34.08
C ASP A 75 -11.06 10.89 -34.19
N VAL A 76 -10.37 11.27 -33.10
CA VAL A 76 -9.35 12.31 -33.14
C VAL A 76 -8.07 11.60 -33.58
N GLU A 77 -7.73 11.69 -34.87
CA GLU A 77 -6.39 11.32 -35.33
C GLU A 77 -5.39 12.19 -34.56
N LEU A 78 -4.89 11.67 -33.45
CA LEU A 78 -3.69 12.15 -32.79
C LEU A 78 -2.57 11.86 -33.78
N TYR A 79 -2.38 12.82 -34.70
CA TYR A 79 -1.19 12.89 -35.50
C TYR A 79 -0.02 12.83 -34.52
N GLU A 80 0.69 11.72 -34.50
CA GLU A 80 2.09 11.65 -34.07
C GLU A 80 2.87 12.55 -35.04
N ASP A 81 2.69 13.87 -34.95
CA ASP A 81 3.62 14.82 -35.52
C ASP A 81 4.57 15.20 -34.39
N ASP A 82 5.74 14.56 -34.44
CA ASP A 82 6.90 14.76 -33.56
C ASP A 82 7.53 16.16 -33.73
N ASP A 83 6.83 17.15 -34.30
CA ASP A 83 7.40 18.45 -34.66
C ASP A 83 6.35 19.59 -34.71
N ASP A 84 5.62 19.88 -33.64
CA ASP A 84 5.32 21.29 -33.30
C ASP A 84 4.78 21.46 -31.87
N TYR A 85 5.70 21.71 -30.94
CA TYR A 85 5.38 22.48 -29.74
C TYR A 85 5.17 23.95 -30.11
N ASP A 86 4.13 24.23 -30.90
CA ASP A 86 3.66 25.59 -31.05
C ASP A 86 2.81 25.92 -29.84
N TYR A 87 3.47 26.62 -28.93
CA TYR A 87 2.95 27.37 -27.81
C TYR A 87 1.70 28.16 -28.25
N TYR A 88 0.52 27.56 -28.17
CA TYR A 88 -0.73 28.30 -28.22
C TYR A 88 -0.82 29.07 -26.90
N ASP A 89 -0.36 30.31 -27.02
CA ASP A 89 -0.77 31.50 -26.29
C ASP A 89 -2.30 31.55 -26.22
N ASP A 90 -2.88 30.70 -25.37
CA ASP A 90 -4.28 30.81 -25.00
C ASP A 90 -4.32 31.91 -23.94
N ASP A 91 -4.53 33.13 -24.45
CA ASP A 91 -5.15 34.25 -23.74
C ASP A 91 -6.50 33.77 -23.15
N TYR A 92 -6.46 32.94 -22.12
CA TYR A 92 -7.57 32.72 -21.22
C TYR A 92 -7.73 34.00 -20.41
N ASP A 93 -8.54 34.91 -20.94
CA ASP A 93 -9.14 36.00 -20.19
C ASP A 93 -10.11 35.35 -19.17
N PHE A 94 -9.54 34.89 -18.07
CA PHE A 94 -10.24 34.39 -16.91
C PHE A 94 -10.84 35.61 -16.22
N ASP A 95 -11.99 36.07 -16.72
CA ASP A 95 -12.89 36.96 -16.00
C ASP A 95 -13.38 36.20 -14.76
N PHE A 96 -12.57 36.28 -13.70
CA PHE A 96 -12.93 35.91 -12.35
C PHE A 96 -13.97 36.92 -11.86
N ASP A 97 -15.24 36.66 -12.20
CA ASP A 97 -16.37 37.32 -11.55
C ASP A 97 -16.42 36.78 -10.11
N ASP A 98 -15.66 37.47 -9.26
CA ASP A 98 -15.46 37.25 -7.84
C ASP A 98 -16.73 37.63 -7.06
N ASP A 99 -17.77 36.81 -7.17
CA ASP A 99 -19.01 36.99 -6.39
C ASP A 99 -19.41 35.69 -5.67
N TYR A 100 -18.42 34.94 -5.18
CA TYR A 100 -18.66 33.92 -4.16
C TYR A 100 -18.76 34.59 -2.80
N ASP A 101 -20.00 34.99 -2.50
CA ASP A 101 -20.50 35.42 -1.19
C ASP A 101 -20.13 34.39 -0.12
N TYR A 102 -19.05 34.66 0.63
CA TYR A 102 -18.58 33.85 1.74
C TYR A 102 -19.41 34.20 2.97
N ASP A 103 -20.68 33.82 2.97
CA ASP A 103 -21.53 33.93 4.14
C ASP A 103 -22.00 32.53 4.59
N ASP A 104 -21.44 32.14 5.74
CA ASP A 104 -22.10 31.41 6.81
C ASP A 104 -22.11 29.86 6.78
N TYR A 105 -20.95 29.27 7.13
CA TYR A 105 -20.94 28.00 7.88
C TYR A 105 -20.23 28.21 9.22
N ASP A 106 -21.04 28.61 10.20
CA ASP A 106 -20.77 28.57 11.64
C ASP A 106 -20.70 27.11 12.11
N ASP A 107 -19.55 26.45 11.89
CA ASP A 107 -19.28 25.13 12.46
C ASP A 107 -18.65 25.29 13.85
N GLU A 108 -19.52 25.45 14.85
CA GLU A 108 -19.24 25.16 16.25
C GLU A 108 -19.04 23.64 16.39
N PHE A 109 -17.81 23.18 16.15
CA PHE A 109 -17.42 21.78 16.34
C PHE A 109 -17.25 21.50 17.85
N ASP A 110 -18.31 20.97 18.45
CA ASP A 110 -18.37 20.43 19.81
C ASP A 110 -17.54 19.14 19.88
N ASP A 111 -16.23 19.30 20.08
CA ASP A 111 -15.28 18.22 20.39
C ASP A 111 -15.50 17.76 21.84
N GLU A 112 -16.40 16.79 22.09
CA GLU A 112 -16.42 16.05 23.36
C GLU A 112 -17.18 14.71 23.30
N GLU A 113 -16.89 13.84 22.33
CA GLU A 113 -17.21 12.41 22.48
C GLU A 113 -16.01 11.65 23.07
N ALA A 114 -15.99 11.64 24.39
CA ALA A 114 -15.07 10.85 25.22
C ALA A 114 -15.23 9.35 24.91
N CYS A 115 -14.32 8.80 24.10
CA CYS A 115 -14.17 7.36 23.94
C CYS A 115 -13.35 6.81 25.12
N GLU A 116 -14.05 6.10 25.97
CA GLU A 116 -13.63 5.39 27.17
C GLU A 116 -12.44 4.44 26.89
N CYS A 117 -11.22 4.90 27.18
CA CYS A 117 -10.07 4.03 27.41
C CYS A 117 -9.65 4.15 28.88
N GLY A 118 -9.64 3.00 29.56
CA GLY A 118 -9.48 2.88 31.01
C GLY A 118 -8.27 3.63 31.54
N VAL A 119 -8.54 4.58 32.42
CA VAL A 119 -7.55 5.16 33.33
C VAL A 119 -7.87 4.61 34.71
N ASP A 120 -6.97 3.75 35.19
CA ASP A 120 -6.91 3.31 36.58
C ASP A 120 -6.83 4.54 37.49
N HIS A 121 -7.90 4.80 38.24
CA HIS A 121 -7.87 5.68 39.40
C HIS A 121 -7.41 4.85 40.61
N GLU A 122 -6.11 4.94 40.93
CA GLU A 122 -5.70 4.91 42.33
C GLU A 122 -6.08 6.27 42.93
N ASP A 123 -6.79 6.29 44.07
CA ASP A 123 -6.48 7.13 45.24
C ASP A 123 -7.56 7.04 46.34
N GLU A 124 -7.09 6.56 47.49
CA GLU A 124 -7.39 6.97 48.88
C GLU A 124 -8.86 7.06 49.39
N ASP A 125 -9.24 6.08 50.23
CA ASP A 125 -9.79 6.28 51.59
C ASP A 125 -9.65 5.00 52.45
#